data_AF-A0A1H1WMD3-F1
#
_entry.id   AF-A0A1H1WMD3-F1
#
_cell.length_a   1.000
_cell.length_b   1.000
_cell.length_c   1.000
_cell.angle_alpha   90.00
_cell.angle_beta   90.00
_cell.angle_gamma   90.00
#
_symmetry.space_group_name_H-M   'P 1'
#
loop_
_entity.id
_entity.type
_entity.pdbx_description
1 polymer ?
#
loop_
_entity_poly.entity_id
_entity_poly.type
_entity_poly.pdbx_seq_one_letter_code
_entity_poly.pdbx_strand_id
1 'polypeptide(L)'
;MTTTIHTSPVRADAALTLSGVLASALPHDLHTAQGPTRYTVPAVFSRRPQPREIDLLRGSGVRQELADAGYSHIDLSVSDRRLLIGNTNLAELKSGLAHLVGNILAGVSAQASKERQDRTEELDALGMVEEQRLEFLRQAAAEIHFD
;
A
#
# COMPACT_ATOMS: atom_id res chain seq x y z
N MET A 1 -3.12 -39.99 -10.29
CA MET A 1 -3.32 -38.63 -10.83
C MET A 1 -3.12 -37.66 -9.68
N THR A 2 -1.98 -36.97 -9.67
CA THR A 2 -1.58 -36.09 -8.56
C THR A 2 -1.80 -34.66 -9.01
N THR A 3 -2.87 -34.02 -8.56
CA THR A 3 -3.15 -32.61 -8.85
C THR A 3 -2.32 -31.76 -7.91
N THR A 4 -1.19 -31.24 -8.41
CA THR A 4 -0.40 -30.22 -7.72
C THR A 4 -1.17 -28.90 -7.76
N ILE A 5 -1.70 -28.50 -6.60
CA ILE A 5 -2.21 -27.15 -6.38
C ILE A 5 -1.02 -26.19 -6.39
N HIS A 6 -0.84 -25.47 -7.49
CA HIS A 6 0.10 -24.36 -7.61
C HIS A 6 -0.45 -23.18 -6.78
N THR A 7 -0.17 -23.15 -5.49
CA THR A 7 -0.36 -21.96 -4.67
C THR A 7 0.83 -21.03 -4.92
N SER A 8 0.69 -20.09 -5.85
CA SER A 8 1.71 -19.08 -6.08
C SER A 8 1.98 -18.30 -4.79
N PRO A 9 3.24 -18.16 -4.35
CA PRO A 9 3.54 -17.35 -3.17
C PRO A 9 3.19 -15.89 -3.50
N VAL A 10 2.25 -15.31 -2.76
CA VAL A 10 1.98 -13.87 -2.78
C VAL A 10 3.27 -13.19 -2.35
N ARG A 11 4.02 -12.62 -3.31
CA ARG A 11 5.21 -11.83 -3.00
C ARG A 11 4.77 -10.65 -2.14
N ALA A 12 5.38 -10.50 -0.97
CA ALA A 12 5.21 -9.32 -0.11
C ALA A 12 5.58 -8.00 -0.81
N ASP A 13 6.24 -8.11 -1.97
CA ASP A 13 6.67 -7.01 -2.83
C ASP A 13 5.77 -6.78 -4.05
N ALA A 14 4.66 -7.52 -4.18
CA ALA A 14 3.67 -7.22 -5.20
C ALA A 14 2.97 -5.89 -4.89
N ALA A 15 2.67 -5.10 -5.93
CA ALA A 15 1.90 -3.87 -5.79
C ALA A 15 0.55 -4.15 -5.11
N LEU A 16 0.12 -3.22 -4.24
CA LEU A 16 -1.18 -3.29 -3.58
C LEU A 16 -2.28 -3.06 -4.62
N THR A 17 -3.22 -3.98 -4.70
CA THR A 17 -4.36 -3.90 -5.61
C THR A 17 -5.65 -4.28 -4.88
N LEU A 18 -6.80 -4.11 -5.53
CA LEU A 18 -8.09 -4.54 -5.01
C LEU A 18 -8.54 -5.82 -5.73
N SER A 19 -8.92 -6.84 -4.96
CA SER A 19 -9.44 -8.11 -5.48
C SER A 19 -10.91 -8.03 -5.89
N GLY A 20 -11.66 -7.08 -5.32
CA GLY A 20 -13.07 -6.89 -5.62
C GLY A 20 -13.85 -6.19 -4.51
N VAL A 21 -15.10 -5.84 -4.82
CA VAL A 21 -16.05 -5.26 -3.86
C VAL A 21 -16.68 -6.38 -3.03
N LEU A 22 -16.80 -6.16 -1.72
CA LEU A 22 -17.46 -7.07 -0.80
C LEU A 22 -18.98 -6.82 -0.80
N ALA A 23 -19.69 -7.49 -1.70
CA ALA A 23 -21.14 -7.31 -1.88
C ALA A 23 -21.95 -7.59 -0.61
N SER A 24 -21.51 -8.53 0.25
CA SER A 24 -22.19 -8.88 1.50
C SER A 24 -22.17 -7.78 2.57
N ALA A 25 -21.33 -6.75 2.39
CA ALA A 25 -21.22 -5.61 3.29
C ALA A 25 -21.83 -4.33 2.71
N LEU A 26 -22.57 -4.44 1.61
CA LEU A 26 -23.36 -3.34 1.06
C LEU A 26 -24.68 -3.18 1.83
N PRO A 27 -25.26 -1.97 1.88
CA PRO A 27 -26.61 -1.77 2.43
C PRO A 27 -27.63 -2.69 1.74
N HIS A 28 -28.58 -3.20 2.49
CA HIS A 28 -29.57 -4.17 1.99
C HIS A 28 -30.76 -3.50 1.27
N ASP A 29 -30.92 -2.20 1.49
CA ASP A 29 -31.95 -1.34 0.96
C ASP A 29 -31.51 -0.61 -0.34
N LEU A 30 -30.34 -0.96 -0.89
CA LEU A 30 -29.91 -0.45 -2.19
C LEU A 30 -30.95 -0.76 -3.29
N HIS A 31 -31.18 0.19 -4.19
CA HIS A 31 -32.21 0.14 -5.24
C HIS A 31 -33.66 0.11 -4.73
N THR A 32 -33.89 0.44 -3.46
CA THR A 32 -35.23 0.73 -2.95
C THR A 32 -35.50 2.23 -2.97
N ALA A 33 -36.77 2.64 -2.89
CA ALA A 33 -37.16 4.05 -2.83
C ALA A 33 -36.62 4.79 -1.59
N GLN A 34 -36.16 4.07 -0.56
CA GLN A 34 -35.60 4.62 0.67
C GLN A 34 -34.07 4.46 0.77
N GLY A 35 -33.46 3.78 -0.22
CA GLY A 35 -32.04 3.47 -0.20
C GLY A 35 -31.17 4.72 -0.37
N PRO A 36 -30.00 4.78 0.28
CA PRO A 36 -29.13 5.93 0.18
C PRO A 36 -28.52 6.05 -1.23
N THR A 37 -28.49 7.27 -1.77
CA THR A 37 -27.82 7.56 -3.06
C THR A 37 -26.31 7.38 -2.99
N ARG A 38 -25.74 7.57 -1.80
CA ARG A 38 -24.30 7.44 -1.52
C ARG A 38 -24.08 6.62 -0.25
N TYR A 39 -23.12 5.72 -0.30
CA TYR A 39 -22.81 4.76 0.74
C TYR A 39 -21.32 4.39 0.70
N THR A 40 -20.89 3.65 1.72
CA THR A 40 -19.53 3.10 1.74
C THR A 40 -19.48 1.82 0.93
N VAL A 41 -18.56 1.76 -0.04
CA VAL A 41 -18.28 0.56 -0.81
C VAL A 41 -17.01 -0.09 -0.27
N PRO A 42 -17.11 -1.21 0.47
CA PRO A 42 -15.96 -1.95 0.94
C PRO A 42 -15.34 -2.76 -0.20
N ALA A 43 -14.04 -2.58 -0.43
CA ALA A 43 -13.24 -3.35 -1.37
C ALA A 43 -12.12 -4.11 -0.63
N VAL A 44 -11.81 -5.31 -1.09
CA VAL A 44 -10.82 -6.19 -0.45
C VAL A 44 -9.46 -5.98 -1.11
N PHE A 45 -8.41 -5.76 -0.32
CA PHE A 45 -7.05 -5.72 -0.83
C PHE A 45 -6.56 -7.11 -1.26
N SER A 46 -5.68 -7.16 -2.27
CA SER A 46 -5.03 -8.39 -2.72
C SER A 46 -4.06 -8.98 -1.70
N ARG A 47 -3.52 -8.14 -0.82
CA ARG A 47 -2.71 -8.52 0.34
C ARG A 47 -2.97 -7.56 1.50
N ARG A 48 -2.41 -7.86 2.69
CA ARG A 48 -2.45 -6.89 3.80
C ARG A 48 -1.62 -5.65 3.40
N PRO A 49 -2.19 -4.43 3.47
CA PRO A 49 -1.44 -3.21 3.21
C PRO A 49 -0.36 -3.02 4.30
N GLN A 50 0.80 -2.54 3.89
CA GLN A 50 1.91 -2.26 4.80
C GLN A 50 1.67 -0.95 5.55
N PRO A 51 2.25 -0.76 6.76
CA PRO A 51 2.06 0.46 7.54
C PRO A 51 2.31 1.75 6.73
N ARG A 52 3.40 1.78 5.94
CA ARG A 52 3.72 2.94 5.11
C ARG A 52 2.70 3.20 4.00
N GLU A 53 2.18 2.15 3.36
CA GLU A 53 1.11 2.30 2.37
C GLU A 53 -0.16 2.87 3.00
N ILE A 54 -0.50 2.45 4.23
CA ILE A 54 -1.65 2.98 4.97
C ILE A 54 -1.44 4.46 5.30
N ASP A 55 -0.22 4.85 5.69
CA ASP A 55 0.10 6.26 5.98
C ASP A 55 0.00 7.13 4.73
N LEU A 56 0.52 6.66 3.60
CA LEU A 56 0.41 7.35 2.31
C LEU A 56 -1.04 7.47 1.85
N LEU A 57 -1.85 6.41 2.01
CA LEU A 57 -3.29 6.43 1.71
C LEU A 57 -4.07 7.44 2.56
N ARG A 58 -3.66 7.65 3.82
CA ARG A 58 -4.25 8.65 4.71
C ARG A 58 -3.71 10.07 4.48
N GLY A 59 -2.67 10.20 3.65
CA GLY A 59 -2.01 11.46 3.36
C GLY A 59 -2.87 12.42 2.56
N SER A 60 -2.51 13.71 2.61
CA SER A 60 -3.17 14.76 1.82
C SER A 60 -3.02 14.57 0.31
N GLY A 61 -1.94 13.94 -0.15
CA GLY A 61 -1.69 13.71 -1.58
C GLY A 61 -2.80 12.89 -2.25
N VAL A 62 -3.27 11.82 -1.61
CA VAL A 62 -4.38 11.00 -2.13
C VAL A 62 -5.69 11.78 -2.14
N ARG A 63 -5.96 12.59 -1.12
CA ARG A 63 -7.14 13.46 -1.09
C ARG A 63 -7.12 14.50 -2.20
N GLN A 64 -5.95 15.06 -2.48
CA GLN A 64 -5.76 16.02 -3.56
C GLN A 64 -5.94 15.36 -4.92
N GLU A 65 -5.37 14.18 -5.15
CA GLU A 65 -5.53 13.44 -6.41
C GLU A 65 -7.01 13.07 -6.68
N LEU A 66 -7.76 12.68 -5.64
CA LEU A 66 -9.21 12.49 -5.75
C LEU A 66 -9.93 13.80 -6.09
N ALA A 67 -9.57 14.90 -5.42
CA ALA A 67 -10.20 16.20 -5.65
C ALA A 67 -9.94 16.73 -7.07
N ASP A 68 -8.71 16.60 -7.56
CA ASP A 68 -8.29 17.01 -8.91
C ASP A 68 -9.02 16.20 -10.00
N ALA A 69 -9.39 14.95 -9.70
CA ALA A 69 -10.21 14.10 -10.55
C ALA A 69 -11.74 14.32 -10.40
N GLY A 70 -12.17 15.30 -9.58
CA GLY A 70 -13.59 15.62 -9.37
C GLY A 70 -14.29 14.77 -8.30
N TYR A 71 -13.54 14.01 -7.52
CA TYR A 71 -14.00 13.13 -6.44
C TYR A 71 -13.68 13.69 -5.04
N SER A 72 -13.74 15.01 -4.87
CA SER A 72 -13.42 15.69 -3.59
C SER A 72 -14.32 15.30 -2.42
N HIS A 73 -15.50 14.74 -2.71
CA HIS A 73 -16.45 14.24 -1.72
C HIS A 73 -16.14 12.80 -1.28
N ILE A 74 -15.23 12.09 -1.94
CA ILE A 74 -14.88 10.69 -1.63
C ILE A 74 -13.91 10.63 -0.46
N ASP A 75 -14.17 9.73 0.48
CA ASP A 75 -13.25 9.40 1.56
C ASP A 75 -12.69 7.99 1.36
N LEU A 76 -11.38 7.84 1.53
CA LEU A 76 -10.71 6.55 1.53
C LEU A 76 -10.19 6.25 2.93
N SER A 77 -10.64 5.14 3.51
CA SER A 77 -10.13 4.66 4.80
C SER A 77 -9.78 3.18 4.75
N VAL A 78 -8.78 2.78 5.53
CA VAL A 78 -8.32 1.39 5.61
C VAL A 78 -8.86 0.77 6.89
N SER A 79 -9.52 -0.38 6.75
CA SER A 79 -10.01 -1.19 7.86
C SER A 79 -9.52 -2.63 7.68
N ASP A 80 -8.47 -2.98 8.41
CA ASP A 80 -7.78 -4.28 8.31
C ASP A 80 -7.36 -4.62 6.86
N ARG A 81 -8.02 -5.59 6.20
CA ARG A 81 -7.76 -5.99 4.81
C ARG A 81 -8.69 -5.34 3.80
N ARG A 82 -9.42 -4.31 4.19
CA ARG A 82 -10.43 -3.65 3.34
C ARG A 82 -10.10 -2.18 3.15
N LEU A 83 -10.29 -1.70 1.92
CA LEU A 83 -10.44 -0.30 1.61
C LEU A 83 -11.92 0.04 1.72
N LEU A 84 -12.27 1.03 2.54
CA LEU A 84 -13.60 1.59 2.64
C LEU A 84 -13.63 2.85 1.77
N ILE A 85 -14.39 2.79 0.68
CA ILE A 85 -14.59 3.92 -0.23
C ILE A 85 -15.90 4.59 0.18
N GLY A 86 -15.79 5.64 1.00
CA GLY A 86 -16.92 6.38 1.56
C GLY A 86 -17.55 7.35 0.58
N ASN A 87 -18.82 7.69 0.85
CA ASN A 87 -19.60 8.71 0.14
C ASN A 87 -19.69 8.51 -1.39
N THR A 88 -19.69 7.26 -1.84
CA THR A 88 -19.76 6.89 -3.25
C THR A 88 -20.96 6.03 -3.58
N ASN A 89 -21.04 5.48 -4.78
CA ASN A 89 -21.95 4.38 -5.11
C ASN A 89 -21.32 3.50 -6.21
N LEU A 90 -21.97 2.36 -6.49
CA LEU A 90 -21.46 1.43 -7.51
C LEU A 90 -21.42 2.02 -8.93
N ALA A 91 -22.26 3.03 -9.24
CA ALA A 91 -22.26 3.67 -10.55
C ALA A 91 -21.01 4.54 -10.73
N GLU A 92 -20.64 5.32 -9.71
CA GLU A 92 -19.41 6.11 -9.70
C GLU A 92 -18.16 5.22 -9.84
N LEU A 93 -18.10 4.10 -9.09
CA LEU A 93 -17.03 3.11 -9.24
C LEU A 93 -16.91 2.62 -10.68
N LYS A 94 -18.03 2.24 -11.30
CA LYS A 94 -18.06 1.77 -12.70
C LYS A 94 -17.68 2.85 -13.70
N SER A 95 -18.02 4.10 -13.43
CA SER A 95 -17.79 5.23 -14.34
C SER A 95 -16.34 5.75 -14.37
N GLY A 96 -15.49 5.34 -13.43
CA GLY A 96 -14.08 5.71 -13.45
C GLY A 96 -13.39 5.69 -12.09
N LEU A 97 -14.14 5.82 -10.99
CA LEU A 97 -13.55 5.88 -9.65
C LEU A 97 -12.77 4.59 -9.31
N ALA A 98 -13.22 3.42 -9.74
CA ALA A 98 -12.48 2.17 -9.51
C ALA A 98 -11.10 2.17 -10.19
N HIS A 99 -11.01 2.74 -11.39
CA HIS A 99 -9.74 2.85 -12.11
C HIS A 99 -8.81 3.86 -11.44
N LEU A 100 -9.34 5.03 -11.06
CA LEU A 100 -8.58 6.05 -10.32
C LEU A 100 -8.01 5.49 -9.00
N VAL A 101 -8.84 4.81 -8.21
CA VAL A 101 -8.38 4.17 -6.96
C VAL A 101 -7.30 3.13 -7.23
N GLY A 102 -7.40 2.38 -8.34
CA GLY A 102 -6.35 1.47 -8.77
C GLY A 102 -5.02 2.17 -9.05
N ASN A 103 -5.05 3.32 -9.73
CA ASN A 103 -3.85 4.10 -10.05
C ASN A 103 -3.23 4.72 -8.78
N ILE A 104 -4.06 5.25 -7.88
CA ILE A 104 -3.63 5.74 -6.56
C ILE A 104 -2.90 4.64 -5.80
N LEU A 105 -3.47 3.43 -5.74
CA LEU A 105 -2.85 2.30 -5.03
C LEU A 105 -1.51 1.89 -5.66
N ALA A 106 -1.41 1.90 -6.99
CA ALA A 106 -0.15 1.64 -7.68
C ALA A 106 0.91 2.69 -7.34
N GLY A 107 0.55 3.98 -7.32
CA GLY A 107 1.43 5.07 -6.93
C GLY A 107 1.89 4.96 -5.48
N VAL A 108 0.96 4.67 -4.56
CA VAL A 108 1.26 4.45 -3.13
C VAL A 108 2.24 3.30 -2.94
N SER A 109 2.02 2.15 -3.61
CA SER A 109 2.93 1.02 -3.51
C SER A 109 4.31 1.34 -4.09
N ALA A 110 4.37 2.02 -5.23
CA ALA A 110 5.64 2.42 -5.83
C ALA A 110 6.43 3.35 -4.91
N GLN A 111 5.77 4.33 -4.31
CA GLN A 111 6.39 5.24 -3.35
C GLN A 111 6.87 4.50 -2.09
N ALA A 112 6.03 3.64 -1.50
CA ALA A 112 6.40 2.88 -0.31
C ALA A 112 7.58 1.93 -0.57
N SER A 113 7.64 1.29 -1.74
CA SER A 113 8.78 0.44 -2.11
C SER A 113 10.04 1.26 -2.34
N LYS A 114 9.94 2.42 -3.01
CA LYS A 114 11.08 3.33 -3.21
C LYS A 114 11.67 3.81 -1.89
N GLU A 115 10.85 4.32 -0.98
CA GLU A 115 11.34 4.81 0.31
C GLU A 115 11.98 3.71 1.16
N ARG A 116 11.52 2.46 1.02
CA ARG A 116 12.14 1.30 1.67
C ARG A 116 13.51 1.00 1.06
N GLN A 117 13.59 0.98 -0.27
CA GLN A 117 14.82 0.79 -1.02
C GLN A 117 15.86 1.84 -0.62
N ASP A 118 15.49 3.12 -0.67
CA ASP A 118 16.36 4.26 -0.33
C ASP A 118 16.91 4.11 1.11
N ARG A 119 16.07 3.68 2.05
CA ARG A 119 16.50 3.44 3.44
C ARG A 119 17.45 2.26 3.61
N THR A 120 17.24 1.19 2.85
CA THR A 120 18.15 0.04 2.85
C THR A 120 19.51 0.44 2.30
N GLU A 121 19.55 1.16 1.18
CA GLU A 121 20.78 1.64 0.56
C GLU A 121 21.56 2.57 1.49
N GLU A 122 20.88 3.46 2.22
CA GLU A 122 21.50 4.33 3.23
C GLU A 122 22.15 3.54 4.38
N LEU A 123 21.45 2.52 4.89
CA LEU A 123 21.97 1.67 5.96
C LEU A 123 23.17 0.82 5.50
N ASP A 124 23.11 0.28 4.28
CA ASP A 124 24.21 -0.49 3.70
C ASP A 124 25.45 0.39 3.52
N ALA A 125 25.28 1.63 3.03
CA ALA A 125 26.36 2.59 2.89
C ALA A 125 27.01 2.94 4.24
N LEU A 126 26.23 3.15 5.30
CA LEU A 126 26.74 3.38 6.65
C LEU A 126 27.50 2.16 7.20
N GLY A 127 27.02 0.95 6.90
CA GLY A 127 27.68 -0.30 7.26
C GLY A 127 29.08 -0.42 6.64
N MET A 128 29.21 -0.14 5.34
CA MET A 128 30.51 -0.19 4.65
C MET A 128 31.54 0.78 5.24
N VAL A 129 31.10 1.99 5.62
CA VAL A 129 31.99 2.99 6.25
C VAL A 129 32.50 2.50 7.61
N GLU A 130 31.64 1.89 8.42
CA GLU A 130 32.05 1.39 9.74
C GLU A 130 32.93 0.14 9.61
N GLU A 131 32.66 -0.76 8.65
CA GLU A 131 33.53 -1.91 8.37
C GLU A 131 34.95 -1.47 8.00
N GLN A 132 35.09 -0.49 7.12
CA GLN A 132 36.39 0.08 6.74
C GLN A 132 37.13 0.68 7.95
N ARG A 133 36.41 1.40 8.82
CA ARG A 133 36.98 1.99 10.03
C ARG A 133 37.48 0.92 10.99
N LEU A 134 36.71 -0.16 11.17
CA LEU A 134 37.08 -1.28 12.04
C LEU A 134 38.27 -2.07 11.47
N GLU A 135 38.33 -2.25 10.16
CA GLU A 135 39.46 -2.88 9.49
C GLU A 135 40.75 -2.07 9.68
N PHE A 136 40.68 -0.75 9.46
CA PHE A 136 41.80 0.16 9.72
C PHE A 136 42.28 0.08 11.18
N LEU A 137 41.34 0.09 12.14
CA LEU A 137 41.67 -0.03 13.55
C LEU A 137 42.34 -1.38 13.88
N ARG A 138 41.86 -2.47 13.27
CA ARG A 138 42.41 -3.82 13.45
C ARG A 138 43.84 -3.91 12.91
N GLN A 139 44.11 -3.30 11.75
CA GLN A 139 45.46 -3.24 11.18
C GLN A 139 46.40 -2.45 12.09
N ALA A 140 46.01 -1.25 12.53
CA ALA A 140 46.82 -0.44 13.44
C ALA A 140 47.12 -1.15 14.77
N ALA A 141 46.15 -1.87 15.34
CA ALA A 141 46.36 -2.64 16.56
C ALA A 141 47.34 -3.81 16.36
N ALA A 142 47.32 -4.46 15.19
CA ALA A 142 48.22 -5.57 14.87
C ALA A 142 49.69 -5.16 14.73
N GLU A 143 49.97 -3.87 14.49
CA GLU A 143 51.33 -3.33 14.42
C GLU A 143 51.96 -3.10 15.81
N ILE A 144 51.15 -3.00 16.87
CA ILE A 144 51.64 -2.72 18.23
C ILE A 144 52.18 -3.99 18.88
N HIS A 145 53.46 -3.97 19.24
CA HIS A 145 54.14 -5.05 19.98
C HIS A 145 54.71 -4.50 21.30
N PHE A 146 54.61 -5.30 22.37
CA PHE A 146 55.16 -4.98 23.69
C PHE A 146 56.24 -6.02 24.01
N ASP A 147 57.51 -5.70 23.74
CA ASP A 147 58.68 -6.45 24.24
C ASP A 147 58.91 -6.19 25.74
#